data_AF-A0A7S1VTH5-F1
#
_entry.id   AF-A0A7S1VTH5-F1
#
_cell.length_a   1.000
_cell.length_b   1.000
_cell.length_c   1.000
_cell.angle_alpha   90.00
_cell.angle_beta   90.00
_cell.angle_gamma   90.00
#
_symmetry.space_group_name_H-M   'P 1'
#
loop_
_entity.id
_entity.type
_entity.pdbx_description
1 polymer ?
#
loop_
_entity_poly.entity_id
_entity_poly.type
_entity_poly.pdbx_seq_one_letter_code
_entity_poly.pdbx_strand_id
1 'polypeptide(L)'
;GDVRMLLAIDVPVLRGHKNVILFSQKGNRAEASKMSGSDLDGDEFAVTWDDALFPTKWRGCRQSPDGPFASVDGLTLDMTDPEGSARKLDAANRAPLDVGDEPANTGPTAPTLPNDPSARNKAIVDHFVTHMKEANVGRICTLWLDHAVKAKRADCEKCIELAKLHSIAVDYPKKGIPAIVPRDLSLPSTEPRAHWRERKGSPEFHCDSIIGKLYDDVVNRNKET
;
A
#
# COMPACT_ATOMS: atom_id res chain seq x y z
N GLY A 1 0.92 7.58 0.25
CA GLY A 1 0.40 6.50 1.09
C GLY A 1 -0.47 5.61 0.25
N ASP A 2 -0.79 4.44 0.78
CA ASP A 2 -1.36 3.33 0.00
C ASP A 2 -2.84 3.48 -0.34
N VAL A 3 -3.53 4.43 0.29
CA VAL A 3 -4.88 4.87 -0.08
C VAL A 3 -4.80 6.19 -0.83
N ARG A 4 -5.51 6.29 -1.95
CA ARG A 4 -5.47 7.43 -2.87
C ARG A 4 -6.88 7.94 -3.13
N MET A 5 -7.07 9.25 -3.06
CA MET A 5 -8.26 9.91 -3.61
C MET A 5 -7.93 10.40 -5.01
N LEU A 6 -8.75 9.99 -5.98
CA LEU A 6 -8.61 10.31 -7.40
C LEU A 6 -9.94 10.87 -7.91
N LEU A 7 -9.87 11.69 -8.97
CA LEU A 7 -11.06 12.16 -9.65
C LEU A 7 -11.47 11.12 -10.71
N ALA A 8 -12.68 10.58 -10.58
CA ALA A 8 -13.26 9.73 -11.61
C ALA A 8 -13.79 10.60 -12.76
N ILE A 9 -13.28 10.39 -13.98
CA ILE A 9 -13.66 11.13 -15.19
C ILE A 9 -14.21 10.13 -16.20
N ASP A 10 -15.43 10.38 -16.70
CA ASP A 10 -16.01 9.60 -17.79
C ASP A 10 -15.43 10.07 -19.13
N VAL A 11 -14.80 9.13 -19.85
CA VAL A 11 -14.20 9.38 -21.17
C VAL A 11 -14.97 8.55 -22.20
N PRO A 12 -15.75 9.17 -23.11
CA PRO A 12 -16.68 8.46 -24.00
C PRO A 12 -16.06 7.32 -24.80
N VAL A 13 -14.82 7.49 -25.28
CA VAL A 13 -14.10 6.49 -26.09
C VAL A 13 -13.74 5.23 -25.29
N LEU A 14 -13.64 5.33 -23.96
CA LEU A 14 -13.23 4.22 -23.10
C LEU A 14 -14.41 3.42 -22.53
N ARG A 15 -15.66 3.88 -22.74
CA ARG A 15 -16.89 3.23 -22.21
C ARG A 15 -17.11 1.78 -22.65
N GLY A 16 -16.41 1.32 -23.69
CA GLY A 16 -16.41 -0.09 -24.10
C GLY A 16 -15.76 -1.02 -23.07
N HIS A 17 -14.90 -0.51 -22.19
CA HIS A 17 -14.24 -1.26 -21.14
C HIS A 17 -15.15 -1.32 -19.91
N LYS A 18 -15.59 -2.52 -19.53
CA LYS A 18 -16.50 -2.75 -18.41
C LYS A 18 -15.81 -3.55 -17.32
N ASN A 19 -16.24 -3.34 -16.07
CA ASN A 19 -15.72 -4.03 -14.89
C ASN A 19 -14.20 -3.85 -14.69
N VAL A 20 -13.65 -2.73 -15.16
CA VAL A 20 -12.24 -2.37 -14.99
C VAL A 20 -12.13 -0.89 -14.65
N ILE A 21 -11.06 -0.55 -13.94
CA ILE A 21 -10.69 0.84 -13.65
C ILE A 21 -9.50 1.19 -14.55
N LEU A 22 -9.56 2.35 -15.19
CA LEU A 22 -8.51 2.81 -16.08
C LEU A 22 -7.74 3.95 -15.40
N PHE A 23 -6.42 3.77 -15.25
CA PHE A 23 -5.54 4.79 -14.72
C PHE A 23 -4.88 5.60 -15.86
N SER A 24 -4.60 6.87 -15.59
CA SER A 24 -3.82 7.71 -16.48
C SER A 24 -2.40 7.16 -16.66
N GLN A 25 -1.93 7.10 -17.91
CA GLN A 25 -0.52 6.83 -18.23
C GLN A 25 0.39 8.06 -18.07
N LYS A 26 -0.20 9.25 -17.86
CA LYS A 26 0.55 10.49 -17.63
C LYS A 26 0.94 10.64 -16.17
N GLY A 27 2.10 11.25 -15.93
CA GLY A 27 2.65 11.57 -14.61
C GLY A 27 4.03 10.93 -14.38
N ASN A 28 4.70 11.31 -13.29
CA ASN A 28 6.06 10.82 -12.99
C ASN A 28 6.09 9.39 -12.46
N ARG A 29 4.96 8.89 -11.94
CA ARG A 29 4.81 7.54 -11.39
C ARG A 29 3.39 7.06 -11.60
N ALA A 30 3.23 5.80 -12.02
CA ALA A 30 1.93 5.16 -12.24
C ALA A 30 1.09 5.15 -10.95
N GLU A 31 -0.21 5.42 -11.03
CA GLU A 31 -1.08 5.49 -9.83
C GLU A 31 -1.19 4.14 -9.11
N ALA A 32 -1.26 3.01 -9.84
CA ALA A 32 -1.23 1.66 -9.27
C ALA A 32 -0.02 1.47 -8.32
N SER A 33 1.18 1.81 -8.80
CA SER A 33 2.42 1.67 -8.00
C SER A 33 2.45 2.51 -6.73
N LYS A 34 1.59 3.54 -6.59
CA LYS A 34 1.51 4.38 -5.39
C LYS A 34 0.64 3.74 -4.29
N MET A 35 -0.08 2.67 -4.61
CA MET A 35 -0.95 1.92 -3.71
C MET A 35 -0.25 0.59 -3.38
N SER A 36 0.54 0.57 -2.31
CA SER A 36 1.27 -0.63 -1.84
C SER A 36 2.26 -1.24 -2.85
N GLY A 37 2.73 -0.46 -3.83
CA GLY A 37 3.65 -0.98 -4.86
C GLY A 37 3.00 -1.88 -5.90
N SER A 38 1.66 -1.82 -6.02
CA SER A 38 0.86 -2.59 -6.96
C SER A 38 1.22 -2.31 -8.44
N ASP A 39 0.99 -3.28 -9.30
CA ASP A 39 1.11 -3.13 -10.75
C ASP A 39 -0.21 -3.51 -11.46
N LEU A 40 -0.16 -3.83 -12.76
CA LEU A 40 -1.33 -4.13 -13.58
C LEU A 40 -1.28 -5.55 -14.15
N ASP A 41 -0.62 -6.48 -13.45
CA ASP A 41 -0.50 -7.90 -13.85
C ASP A 41 -1.63 -8.80 -13.33
N GLY A 42 -2.56 -8.24 -12.55
CA GLY A 42 -3.68 -8.96 -11.93
C GLY A 42 -4.21 -8.36 -10.63
N ASP A 43 -3.59 -7.28 -10.14
CA ASP A 43 -4.00 -6.61 -8.91
C ASP A 43 -5.44 -6.06 -8.97
N GLU A 44 -6.17 -6.24 -7.87
CA GLU A 44 -7.50 -5.71 -7.67
C GLU A 44 -7.46 -4.48 -6.75
N PHE A 45 -8.27 -3.48 -7.05
CA PHE A 45 -8.35 -2.23 -6.29
C PHE A 45 -9.69 -2.11 -5.59
N ALA A 46 -9.66 -1.86 -4.28
CA ALA A 46 -10.84 -1.43 -3.55
C ALA A 46 -11.17 0.03 -3.93
N VAL A 47 -12.33 0.25 -4.54
CA VAL A 47 -12.82 1.57 -4.92
C VAL A 47 -14.13 1.87 -4.22
N THR A 48 -14.24 3.08 -3.68
CA THR A 48 -15.45 3.58 -3.05
C THR A 48 -15.73 5.01 -3.50
N TRP A 49 -17.01 5.32 -3.66
CA TRP A 49 -17.57 6.64 -3.91
C TRP A 49 -18.49 7.07 -2.77
N ASP A 50 -18.42 6.39 -1.62
CA ASP A 50 -19.19 6.76 -0.44
C ASP A 50 -18.55 7.96 0.26
N ASP A 51 -19.25 9.09 0.20
CA ASP A 51 -18.84 10.36 0.79
C ASP A 51 -18.66 10.27 2.32
N ALA A 52 -19.35 9.34 3.00
CA ALA A 52 -19.19 9.14 4.43
C ALA A 52 -17.81 8.57 4.80
N LEU A 53 -17.12 7.92 3.85
CA LEU A 53 -15.77 7.40 4.02
C LEU A 53 -14.70 8.44 3.65
N PHE A 54 -15.09 9.57 3.07
CA PHE A 54 -14.15 10.61 2.71
C PHE A 54 -13.76 11.42 3.96
N PRO A 55 -12.46 11.54 4.26
CA PRO A 55 -12.04 12.28 5.43
C PRO A 55 -12.28 13.77 5.22
N THR A 56 -12.89 14.40 6.22
CA THR A 56 -13.13 15.85 6.28
C THR A 56 -11.86 16.69 6.14
N LYS A 57 -10.68 16.10 6.41
CA LYS A 57 -9.36 16.70 6.17
C LYS A 57 -8.47 15.71 5.44
N TRP A 58 -8.35 15.84 4.11
CA TRP A 58 -7.34 15.12 3.33
C TRP A 58 -6.07 15.97 3.19
N ARG A 59 -4.97 15.51 3.79
CA ARG A 59 -3.66 16.13 3.52
C ARG A 59 -3.20 15.72 2.12
N GLY A 60 -3.40 16.59 1.13
CA GLY A 60 -2.77 16.44 -0.19
C GLY A 60 -3.57 16.86 -1.41
N CYS A 61 -4.84 17.28 -1.28
CA CYS A 61 -5.56 17.88 -2.40
C CYS A 61 -5.86 19.35 -2.08
N ARG A 62 -5.45 20.25 -2.97
CA ARG A 62 -5.77 21.67 -2.92
C ARG A 62 -7.29 21.77 -2.95
N GLN A 63 -7.89 22.25 -1.86
CA GLN A 63 -9.32 22.50 -1.76
C GLN A 63 -9.75 23.37 -2.95
N SER A 64 -10.57 22.83 -3.86
CA SER A 64 -11.52 23.68 -4.58
C SER A 64 -12.67 24.03 -3.63
N PRO A 65 -13.24 25.24 -3.72
CA PRO A 65 -14.37 25.64 -2.89
C PRO A 65 -15.66 24.80 -3.11
N ASP A 66 -15.71 24.02 -4.19
CA ASP A 66 -16.94 23.39 -4.69
C ASP A 66 -17.15 21.92 -4.23
N GLY A 67 -16.41 21.45 -3.23
CA GLY A 67 -16.48 20.04 -2.79
C GLY A 67 -15.76 19.06 -3.73
N PRO A 68 -15.74 17.75 -3.40
CA PRO A 68 -15.01 16.73 -4.17
C PRO A 68 -15.64 16.41 -5.54
N PHE A 69 -16.85 16.90 -5.81
CA PHE A 69 -17.54 16.79 -7.10
C PHE A 69 -17.77 18.19 -7.70
N ALA A 70 -16.69 18.90 -8.02
CA ALA A 70 -16.83 19.98 -8.98
C ALA A 70 -17.21 19.34 -10.33
N SER A 71 -18.42 19.60 -10.81
CA SER A 71 -18.83 19.29 -12.17
C SER A 71 -17.80 19.88 -13.12
N VAL A 72 -17.00 19.02 -13.77
CA VAL A 72 -16.06 19.45 -14.81
C VAL A 72 -16.82 19.70 -16.11
N ASP A 73 -17.72 20.69 -16.08
CA ASP A 73 -18.18 21.36 -17.29
C ASP A 73 -16.97 22.12 -17.87
N GLY A 74 -16.18 21.42 -18.70
CA GLY A 74 -15.03 22.03 -19.38
C GLY A 74 -13.87 21.11 -19.77
N LEU A 75 -13.85 19.83 -19.40
CA LEU A 75 -12.86 18.89 -19.94
C LEU A 75 -13.37 18.26 -21.26
N THR A 76 -13.61 19.08 -22.27
CA THR A 76 -13.61 18.60 -23.65
C THR A 76 -12.17 18.28 -24.02
N LEU A 77 -11.78 17.01 -23.87
CA LEU A 77 -10.65 16.44 -24.61
C LEU A 77 -11.04 16.46 -26.09
N ASP A 78 -10.79 17.58 -26.75
CA ASP A 78 -10.86 17.65 -28.20
C ASP A 78 -9.74 16.75 -28.75
N MET A 79 -10.14 15.62 -29.32
CA MET A 79 -9.23 14.62 -29.87
C MET A 79 -8.87 14.93 -31.34
N THR A 80 -9.10 16.16 -31.82
CA THR A 80 -8.80 16.53 -33.22
C THR A 80 -7.56 17.42 -33.43
N ASP A 81 -6.72 17.65 -32.42
CA ASP A 81 -5.46 18.41 -32.59
C ASP A 81 -4.25 17.45 -32.76
N PRO A 82 -3.63 17.33 -33.96
CA PRO A 82 -2.44 16.51 -34.15
C PRO A 82 -1.15 17.20 -33.68
N GLU A 83 -1.19 18.49 -33.34
CA GLU A 83 -0.03 19.27 -32.92
C GLU A 83 -0.36 20.08 -31.64
N GLY A 84 -0.01 19.50 -30.50
CA GLY A 84 -0.30 20.08 -29.18
C GLY A 84 0.38 21.43 -28.94
N SER A 85 -0.41 22.51 -28.97
CA SER A 85 -0.02 23.80 -28.39
C SER A 85 -0.38 23.84 -26.90
N ALA A 86 0.46 23.19 -26.09
CA ALA A 86 0.47 23.45 -24.65
C ALA A 86 1.08 24.84 -24.43
N ARG A 87 0.28 25.77 -23.90
CA ARG A 87 0.78 27.05 -23.37
C ARG A 87 1.88 26.75 -22.34
N LYS A 88 3.11 27.16 -22.66
CA LYS A 88 4.25 27.22 -21.73
C LYS A 88 3.83 28.02 -20.50
N LEU A 89 3.74 27.37 -19.35
CA LEU A 89 3.95 28.03 -18.06
C LEU A 89 5.39 27.76 -17.65
N ASP A 90 6.08 28.86 -17.34
CA ASP A 90 7.52 28.97 -17.22
C ASP A 90 8.14 28.02 -16.19
N ALA A 91 9.12 27.25 -16.66
CA ALA A 91 9.87 26.23 -15.95
C ALA A 91 11.01 26.79 -15.05
N ALA A 92 10.92 28.04 -14.58
CA ALA A 92 12.09 28.74 -14.06
C ALA A 92 12.30 28.71 -12.53
N ASN A 93 11.35 28.23 -11.70
CA ASN A 93 11.51 28.29 -10.23
C ASN A 93 10.95 27.08 -9.49
N ARG A 94 11.54 25.90 -9.69
CA ARG A 94 11.40 24.80 -8.74
C ARG A 94 12.75 24.18 -8.47
N ALA A 95 13.30 24.51 -7.30
CA ALA A 95 14.41 23.77 -6.71
C ALA A 95 14.05 22.27 -6.71
N PRO A 96 14.99 21.37 -7.05
CA PRO A 96 14.73 19.95 -7.02
C PRO A 96 14.60 19.55 -5.54
N LEU A 97 13.36 19.30 -5.10
CA LEU A 97 13.17 18.44 -3.94
C LEU A 97 13.39 17.02 -4.47
N ASP A 98 14.63 16.58 -4.28
CA ASP A 98 15.09 15.19 -4.36
C ASP A 98 14.24 14.34 -3.40
N VAL A 99 13.07 13.94 -3.86
CA VAL A 99 12.33 12.81 -3.31
C VAL A 99 12.55 11.73 -4.33
N GLY A 100 13.58 10.94 -4.06
CA GLY A 100 14.13 9.93 -4.94
C GLY A 100 13.07 9.23 -5.78
N ASP A 101 13.36 9.14 -7.07
CA ASP A 101 12.97 7.97 -7.82
C ASP A 101 13.35 6.76 -6.97
N GLU A 102 12.38 6.17 -6.29
CA GLU A 102 12.43 4.75 -5.98
C GLU A 102 12.01 4.10 -7.30
N PRO A 103 12.96 3.75 -8.20
CA PRO A 103 12.61 2.90 -9.30
C PRO A 103 11.99 1.65 -8.68
N ALA A 104 10.83 1.26 -9.18
CA ALA A 104 10.41 -0.12 -9.02
C ALA A 104 11.61 -0.97 -9.48
N ASN A 105 12.33 -1.59 -8.54
CA ASN A 105 13.53 -2.43 -8.75
C ASN A 105 14.95 -1.82 -8.58
N THR A 106 15.28 -1.18 -7.45
CA THR A 106 16.68 -1.02 -6.95
C THR A 106 17.04 -1.98 -5.80
N GLY A 107 16.29 -3.06 -5.65
CA GLY A 107 16.70 -4.16 -4.76
C GLY A 107 17.90 -4.92 -5.36
N PRO A 108 18.69 -5.62 -4.54
CA PRO A 108 19.71 -6.54 -5.03
C PRO A 108 19.07 -7.50 -6.04
N THR A 109 19.67 -7.61 -7.23
CA THR A 109 19.21 -8.51 -8.29
C THR A 109 19.18 -9.94 -7.77
N ALA A 110 18.10 -10.67 -8.11
CA ALA A 110 17.97 -12.07 -7.76
C ALA A 110 19.22 -12.86 -8.19
N PRO A 111 19.71 -13.82 -7.40
CA PRO A 111 20.90 -14.59 -7.76
C PRO A 111 20.69 -15.31 -9.09
N THR A 112 21.63 -15.16 -10.03
CA THR A 112 21.60 -15.88 -11.31
C THR A 112 21.70 -17.38 -11.05
N LEU A 113 20.76 -18.16 -11.60
CA LEU A 113 20.78 -19.61 -11.46
C LEU A 113 21.99 -20.21 -12.22
N PRO A 114 22.67 -21.22 -11.65
CA PRO A 114 23.73 -21.94 -12.35
C PRO A 114 23.23 -22.59 -13.65
N ASN A 115 24.06 -22.60 -14.68
CA ASN A 115 23.76 -23.29 -15.94
C ASN A 115 23.84 -24.83 -15.78
N ASP A 116 24.66 -25.31 -14.87
CA ASP A 116 24.78 -26.75 -14.56
C ASP A 116 23.48 -27.28 -13.93
N PRO A 117 22.86 -28.36 -14.49
CA PRO A 117 21.59 -28.89 -13.98
C PRO A 117 21.62 -29.33 -12.51
N SER A 118 22.73 -29.92 -12.05
CA SER A 118 22.85 -30.40 -10.67
C SER A 118 22.95 -29.22 -9.69
N ALA A 119 23.82 -28.26 -9.98
CA ALA A 119 23.96 -27.03 -9.21
C ALA A 119 22.66 -26.20 -9.20
N ARG A 120 21.94 -26.15 -10.32
CA ARG A 120 20.63 -25.48 -10.41
C ARG A 120 19.59 -26.15 -9.51
N ASN A 121 19.46 -27.48 -9.56
CA ASN A 121 18.52 -28.21 -8.72
C ASN A 121 18.83 -27.99 -7.24
N LYS A 122 20.12 -28.02 -6.87
CA LYS A 122 20.56 -27.70 -5.51
C LYS A 122 20.17 -26.28 -5.11
N ALA A 123 20.41 -25.28 -5.97
CA ALA A 123 20.05 -23.88 -5.70
C ALA A 123 18.55 -23.69 -5.50
N ILE A 124 17.71 -24.40 -6.28
CA ILE A 124 16.25 -24.38 -6.12
C ILE A 124 15.84 -24.98 -4.77
N VAL A 125 16.39 -26.15 -4.40
CA VAL A 125 16.11 -26.80 -3.10
C VAL A 125 16.57 -25.91 -1.95
N ASP A 126 17.77 -25.34 -2.03
CA ASP A 126 18.32 -24.44 -1.00
C ASP A 126 17.45 -23.19 -0.85
N HIS A 127 16.99 -22.60 -1.96
CA HIS A 127 16.07 -21.46 -1.92
C HIS A 127 14.76 -21.84 -1.24
N PHE A 128 14.15 -22.97 -1.60
CA PHE A 128 12.90 -23.43 -1.00
C PHE A 128 13.04 -23.68 0.51
N VAL A 129 14.11 -24.36 0.94
CA VAL A 129 14.38 -24.63 2.35
C VAL A 129 14.63 -23.34 3.13
N THR A 130 15.39 -22.41 2.56
CA THR A 130 15.61 -21.08 3.17
C THR A 130 14.30 -20.32 3.26
N HIS A 131 13.48 -20.37 2.20
CA HIS A 131 12.18 -19.70 2.17
C HIS A 131 11.28 -20.17 3.30
N MET A 132 11.17 -21.48 3.50
CA MET A 132 10.38 -22.08 4.57
C MET A 132 10.85 -21.69 5.98
N LYS A 133 12.13 -21.34 6.16
CA LYS A 133 12.70 -20.94 7.46
C LYS A 133 12.53 -19.44 7.73
N GLU A 134 12.71 -18.62 6.70
CA GLU A 134 12.85 -17.17 6.86
C GLU A 134 11.57 -16.39 6.50
N ALA A 135 10.58 -17.03 5.86
CA ALA A 135 9.31 -16.38 5.53
C ALA A 135 8.59 -15.89 6.80
N ASN A 136 8.56 -14.58 6.99
CA ASN A 136 8.10 -13.95 8.23
C ASN A 136 7.13 -12.76 8.02
N VAL A 137 6.52 -12.64 6.83
CA VAL A 137 5.57 -11.57 6.49
C VAL A 137 4.46 -11.42 7.53
N GLY A 138 3.85 -12.54 7.95
CA GLY A 138 2.78 -12.53 8.97
C GLY A 138 3.26 -12.02 10.34
N ARG A 139 4.52 -12.30 10.71
CA ARG A 139 5.11 -11.77 11.94
C ARG A 139 5.30 -10.25 11.84
N ILE A 140 5.75 -9.74 10.69
CA ILE A 140 5.91 -8.30 10.45
C ILE A 140 4.54 -7.60 10.52
N CYS A 141 3.50 -8.11 9.87
CA CYS A 141 2.15 -7.56 9.94
C CYS A 141 1.63 -7.51 11.38
N THR A 142 1.87 -8.58 12.15
CA THR A 142 1.45 -8.65 13.55
C THR A 142 2.15 -7.59 14.40
N LEU A 143 3.47 -7.43 14.22
CA LEU A 143 4.24 -6.40 14.93
C LEU A 143 3.80 -5.00 14.53
N TRP A 144 3.57 -4.75 13.25
CA TRP A 144 3.10 -3.46 12.75
C TRP A 144 1.81 -3.06 13.47
N LEU A 145 0.89 -4.02 13.58
CA LEU A 145 -0.39 -3.82 14.23
C LEU A 145 -0.25 -3.50 15.72
N ASP A 146 0.65 -4.18 16.43
CA ASP A 146 0.91 -3.87 17.85
C ASP A 146 1.48 -2.45 18.03
N HIS A 147 2.46 -2.08 17.20
CA HIS A 147 3.09 -0.76 17.27
C HIS A 147 2.08 0.33 16.91
N ALA A 148 1.24 0.11 15.91
CA ALA A 148 0.19 1.04 15.52
C ALA A 148 -0.84 1.25 16.63
N VAL A 149 -1.24 0.17 17.32
CA VAL A 149 -2.15 0.24 18.47
C VAL A 149 -1.50 1.00 19.63
N LYS A 150 -0.24 0.68 19.98
CA LYS A 150 0.50 1.36 21.04
C LYS A 150 0.69 2.86 20.76
N ALA A 151 1.01 3.21 19.52
CA ALA A 151 1.19 4.59 19.09
C ALA A 151 -0.13 5.32 18.84
N LYS A 152 -1.27 4.60 18.84
CA LYS A 152 -2.60 5.08 18.41
C LYS A 152 -2.60 5.75 17.03
N ARG A 153 -1.68 5.35 16.14
CA ARG A 153 -1.52 5.88 14.78
C ARG A 153 -0.73 4.91 13.90
N ALA A 154 -1.05 4.90 12.60
CA ALA A 154 -0.41 4.02 11.61
C ALA A 154 0.86 4.59 10.98
N ASP A 155 1.15 5.89 11.19
CA ASP A 155 2.29 6.63 10.63
C ASP A 155 3.40 6.87 11.67
N CYS A 156 3.51 5.98 12.66
CA CYS A 156 4.60 6.02 13.62
C CYS A 156 5.93 5.60 12.95
N GLU A 157 7.07 6.05 13.46
CA GLU A 157 8.40 5.73 12.88
C GLU A 157 8.60 4.21 12.74
N LYS A 158 8.33 3.47 13.82
CA LYS A 158 8.36 2.00 13.83
C LYS A 158 7.40 1.36 12.83
N CYS A 159 6.23 1.97 12.63
CA CYS A 159 5.20 1.52 11.70
C CYS A 159 5.69 1.66 10.25
N ILE A 160 6.37 2.77 9.94
CA ILE A 160 6.96 3.03 8.62
C ILE A 160 8.11 2.06 8.34
N GLU A 161 8.97 1.79 9.34
CA GLU A 161 10.05 0.80 9.19
C GLU A 161 9.50 -0.61 8.98
N LEU A 162 8.47 -1.01 9.73
CA LEU A 162 7.80 -2.30 9.53
C LEU A 162 7.12 -2.39 8.17
N ALA A 163 6.58 -1.29 7.63
CA ALA A 163 6.02 -1.26 6.27
C ALA A 163 7.11 -1.45 5.19
N LYS A 164 8.31 -0.89 5.39
CA LYS A 164 9.46 -1.15 4.51
C LYS A 164 9.88 -2.62 4.57
N LEU A 165 9.97 -3.19 5.78
CA LEU A 165 10.27 -4.62 5.96
C LEU A 165 9.20 -5.53 5.36
N HIS A 166 7.93 -5.14 5.45
CA HIS A 166 6.82 -5.86 4.81
C HIS A 166 7.03 -5.93 3.30
N SER A 167 7.38 -4.82 2.67
CA SER A 167 7.66 -4.75 1.23
C SER A 167 8.80 -5.69 0.82
N ILE A 168 9.85 -5.79 1.63
CA ILE A 168 10.94 -6.76 1.41
C ILE A 168 10.43 -8.20 1.57
N ALA A 169 9.59 -8.46 2.58
CA ALA A 169 9.09 -9.79 2.88
C ALA A 169 8.15 -10.35 1.80
N VAL A 170 7.28 -9.53 1.21
CA VAL A 170 6.43 -9.98 0.08
C VAL A 170 7.23 -10.23 -1.20
N ASP A 171 8.31 -9.49 -1.40
CA ASP A 171 9.24 -9.70 -2.52
C ASP A 171 10.24 -10.83 -2.31
N TYR A 172 10.29 -11.41 -1.10
CA TYR A 172 11.25 -12.46 -0.76
C TYR A 172 11.22 -13.67 -1.71
N PRO A 173 10.05 -14.21 -2.13
CA PRO A 173 9.99 -15.29 -3.12
C PRO A 173 10.61 -14.89 -4.47
N LYS A 174 10.53 -13.61 -4.84
CA LYS A 174 11.02 -13.09 -6.14
C LYS A 174 12.53 -12.80 -6.09
N LYS A 175 13.01 -12.26 -4.96
CA LYS A 175 14.39 -11.73 -4.84
C LYS A 175 15.33 -12.61 -4.03
N GLY A 176 14.81 -13.52 -3.20
CA GLY A 176 15.59 -14.37 -2.31
C GLY A 176 16.26 -13.64 -1.14
N ILE A 177 15.87 -12.39 -0.85
CA ILE A 177 16.40 -11.57 0.25
C ILE A 177 15.43 -11.60 1.45
N PRO A 178 15.80 -12.22 2.58
CA PRO A 178 14.91 -12.30 3.72
C PRO A 178 14.77 -10.94 4.43
N ALA A 179 13.56 -10.63 4.89
CA ALA A 179 13.32 -9.46 5.73
C ALA A 179 13.75 -9.75 7.17
N ILE A 180 14.79 -9.07 7.65
CA ILE A 180 15.28 -9.25 9.03
C ILE A 180 14.62 -8.23 9.93
N VAL A 181 13.87 -8.70 10.93
CA VAL A 181 13.23 -7.81 11.92
C VAL A 181 14.25 -7.43 12.99
N PRO A 182 14.65 -6.15 13.12
CA PRO A 182 15.57 -5.73 14.16
C PRO A 182 14.96 -5.82 15.57
N ARG A 183 15.83 -5.84 16.58
CA ARG A 183 15.45 -6.17 17.97
C ARG A 183 14.56 -5.10 18.62
N ASP A 184 14.72 -3.85 18.24
CA ASP A 184 13.97 -2.68 18.69
C ASP A 184 12.51 -2.62 18.17
N LEU A 185 12.26 -3.29 17.04
CA LEU A 185 10.92 -3.52 16.48
C LEU A 185 10.26 -4.78 17.05
N SER A 186 11.02 -5.67 17.69
CA SER A 186 10.48 -6.88 18.32
C SER A 186 9.79 -6.56 19.65
N LEU A 187 8.69 -7.24 19.91
CA LEU A 187 7.94 -7.16 21.17
C LEU A 187 8.04 -8.49 21.92
N PRO A 188 8.16 -8.47 23.27
CA PRO A 188 8.20 -9.68 24.06
C PRO A 188 6.88 -10.45 24.00
N SER A 189 6.92 -11.75 24.27
CA SER A 189 5.72 -12.59 24.34
C SER A 189 4.76 -12.21 25.46
N THR A 190 5.27 -11.57 26.52
CA THR A 190 4.52 -11.05 27.66
C THR A 190 3.81 -9.73 27.36
N GLU A 191 4.07 -9.13 26.20
CA GLU A 191 3.43 -7.87 25.81
C GLU A 191 1.91 -8.08 25.66
N PRO A 192 1.08 -7.34 26.41
CA PRO A 192 -0.36 -7.48 26.32
C PRO A 192 -0.84 -7.08 24.92
N ARG A 193 -1.79 -7.86 24.38
CA ARG A 193 -2.35 -7.64 23.05
C ARG A 193 -3.75 -7.05 23.15
N ALA A 194 -4.18 -6.37 22.11
CA ALA A 194 -5.54 -5.83 22.06
C ALA A 194 -6.58 -6.96 22.10
N HIS A 195 -7.70 -6.75 22.80
CA HIS A 195 -8.75 -7.77 23.02
C HIS A 195 -9.24 -8.46 21.72
N TRP A 196 -9.29 -7.74 20.61
CA TRP A 196 -9.79 -8.23 19.32
C TRP A 196 -8.80 -9.15 18.59
N ARG A 197 -7.65 -9.43 19.19
CA ARG A 197 -6.66 -10.42 18.72
C ARG A 197 -6.98 -11.85 19.17
N GLU A 198 -7.94 -12.01 20.09
CA GLU A 198 -8.50 -13.29 20.55
C GLU A 198 -7.45 -14.37 20.86
N ARG A 199 -6.40 -14.03 21.62
CA ARG A 199 -5.32 -14.98 21.88
C ARG A 199 -5.49 -15.66 23.22
N LYS A 200 -6.09 -16.86 23.20
CA LYS A 200 -6.30 -17.70 24.39
C LYS A 200 -5.04 -17.76 25.28
N GLY A 201 -5.20 -17.42 26.55
CA GLY A 201 -4.16 -17.51 27.57
C GLY A 201 -3.07 -16.43 27.50
N SER A 202 -3.24 -15.39 26.69
CA SER A 202 -2.32 -14.24 26.65
C SER A 202 -2.84 -13.08 27.49
N PRO A 203 -1.95 -12.23 28.03
CA PRO A 203 -2.37 -10.95 28.60
C PRO A 203 -3.06 -10.12 27.52
N GLU A 204 -4.28 -9.67 27.80
CA GLU A 204 -5.05 -8.83 26.89
C GLU A 204 -5.42 -7.52 27.56
N PHE A 205 -5.55 -6.46 26.76
CA PHE A 205 -6.06 -5.17 27.21
C PHE A 205 -7.21 -4.71 26.32
N HIS A 206 -8.10 -3.93 26.91
CA HIS A 206 -9.19 -3.34 26.16
C HIS A 206 -8.68 -2.18 25.29
N CYS A 207 -8.73 -2.36 23.97
CA CYS A 207 -8.24 -1.36 23.02
C CYS A 207 -9.34 -0.38 22.64
N ASP A 208 -9.11 0.92 22.83
CA ASP A 208 -10.04 2.01 22.49
C ASP A 208 -9.87 2.56 21.05
N SER A 209 -9.03 1.89 20.24
CA SER A 209 -8.87 2.22 18.83
C SER A 209 -10.15 1.95 18.04
N ILE A 210 -10.21 2.47 16.80
CA ILE A 210 -11.36 2.23 15.91
C ILE A 210 -11.64 0.74 15.71
N ILE A 211 -10.60 -0.09 15.59
CA ILE A 211 -10.75 -1.54 15.42
C ILE A 211 -11.36 -2.17 16.67
N GLY A 212 -10.92 -1.74 17.86
CA GLY A 212 -11.47 -2.26 19.12
C GLY A 212 -12.94 -1.91 19.29
N LYS A 213 -13.32 -0.65 19.03
CA LYS A 213 -14.72 -0.22 19.09
C LYS A 213 -15.61 -0.99 18.10
N LEU A 214 -15.15 -1.17 16.87
CA LEU A 214 -15.89 -1.93 15.86
C LEU A 214 -16.05 -3.40 16.26
N TYR A 215 -15.01 -4.00 16.85
CA TYR A 215 -15.07 -5.36 17.36
C TYR A 215 -16.07 -5.48 18.51
N ASP A 216 -16.03 -4.58 19.49
CA ASP A 216 -16.98 -4.54 20.60
C ASP A 216 -18.42 -4.40 20.11
N ASP A 217 -18.67 -3.50 19.15
CA ASP A 217 -19.99 -3.30 18.55
C ASP A 217 -20.52 -4.58 17.89
N VAL A 218 -19.68 -5.30 17.14
CA VAL A 218 -20.05 -6.56 16.49
C VAL A 218 -20.31 -7.66 17.53
N VAL A 219 -19.43 -7.80 18.51
CA VAL A 219 -19.57 -8.79 19.59
C VAL A 219 -20.83 -8.55 20.40
N ASN A 220 -21.17 -7.29 20.68
CA ASN A 220 -22.38 -6.95 21.42
C ASN A 220 -23.65 -7.26 20.61
N ARG A 221 -23.70 -6.89 19.32
CA ARG A 221 -24.83 -7.23 18.44
C ARG A 221 -25.06 -8.73 18.33
N ASN A 222 -23.98 -9.51 18.24
CA ASN A 222 -24.07 -10.97 18.16
C ASN A 222 -24.56 -11.64 19.45
N LYS A 223 -24.50 -10.96 20.61
CA LYS A 223 -25.06 -11.46 21.88
C LYS A 223 -26.56 -11.18 22.02
N GLU A 224 -27.08 -10.21 21.27
CA GLU A 224 -28.48 -9.78 21.31
C GLU A 224 -29.39 -10.59 20.37
N THR A 225 -28.80 -11.27 19.38
CA THR A 225 -29.45 -12.24 18.47
C THR A 225 -29.32 -13.68 18.95
#